data_AF-A0A519KCH1-F1
#
_entry.id   AF-A0A519KCH1-F1
#
_cell.length_a   1.000
_cell.length_b   1.000
_cell.length_c   1.000
_cell.angle_alpha   90.00
_cell.angle_beta   90.00
_cell.angle_gamma   90.00
#
_symmetry.space_group_name_H-M   'P 1'
#
loop_
_entity.id
_entity.type
_entity.pdbx_description
1 polymer ?
#
loop_
_entity_poly.entity_id
_entity_poly.type
_entity_poly.pdbx_seq_one_letter_code
_entity_poly.pdbx_strand_id
1 'polypeptide(L)'
;MINNYLTRFRNCFGLAMLFTAATSVHSQTNYTVSSIPFQQYAAAVPLSATADDSFSAPITLPFPFTFFGNEQTQVYVSTNGYLKFSATNIAGNFSPWTLQSQIPSFNVEHNSIFGVYHDMNDSGGLGSITYGVAGTAPYRKFVIIFNNQAHFQCNSLYSSFQIILYETLNNIDVQIIDKPVCTTWNSGMALTGIQNADGTAAYTPPGRNTGAWTATHEGWRFSTGSPQYQYITCDADGNGLTSYNLAVVQNDLSPSNPDIISLYETATDAASGSNPLGAEYFNMYPDQTIFASGNGMITPIILSTIDCATDYDDDGVSTTSEDLNGDGNWANDDSDFDGIANFLDNDDDGDMVLTMQEYVFPRPANAQSPQIVDTDGDGIENYLDNDDDGDGVLTINEDYDGNHNPGDDDSNNNGVADYLDNTVALGVLQHNLANQVRIYPNPTSSVLYVDNQSGTTDSKISVFGISGNLVRTVRTAAQLEPVNVSDLESGIYFVRIELENQVLNYRFVKK
;
A
#
# COMPACT_ATOMS: atom_id res chain seq x y z
N MET A 1 50.86 -51.15 57.08
CA MET A 1 49.96 -51.08 58.26
C MET A 1 49.84 -49.60 58.60
N ILE A 2 48.75 -48.86 58.45
CA ILE A 2 47.30 -49.13 58.53
C ILE A 2 46.53 -48.06 57.71
N ASN A 3 45.60 -48.55 56.87
CA ASN A 3 44.29 -48.06 56.40
C ASN A 3 43.85 -46.57 56.28
N ASN A 4 43.45 -46.25 55.04
CA ASN A 4 42.18 -45.69 54.54
C ASN A 4 41.74 -44.22 54.77
N TYR A 5 40.87 -43.79 53.83
CA TYR A 5 40.15 -42.52 53.59
C TYR A 5 40.90 -41.58 52.62
N LEU A 6 40.38 -41.14 51.46
CA LEU A 6 39.04 -41.15 50.84
C LEU A 6 39.17 -41.13 49.29
N THR A 7 38.08 -41.56 48.67
CA THR A 7 37.84 -41.95 47.27
C THR A 7 38.02 -40.86 46.20
N ARG A 8 38.54 -41.32 45.05
CA ARG A 8 38.73 -40.61 43.77
C ARG A 8 37.41 -40.09 43.18
N PHE A 9 37.37 -38.82 42.79
CA PHE A 9 36.44 -38.32 41.78
C PHE A 9 36.81 -38.94 40.41
N ARG A 10 35.85 -39.62 39.79
CA ARG A 10 35.92 -40.13 38.42
C ARG A 10 35.01 -39.26 37.57
N ASN A 11 35.60 -38.60 36.57
CA ASN A 11 34.89 -37.89 35.51
C ASN A 11 33.84 -38.81 34.87
N CYS A 12 32.57 -38.41 34.94
CA CYS A 12 31.52 -38.96 34.12
C CYS A 12 31.13 -37.88 33.10
N PHE A 13 31.50 -38.10 31.85
CA PHE A 13 31.02 -37.35 30.69
C PHE A 13 29.52 -37.59 30.57
N GLY A 14 28.72 -36.66 31.09
CA GLY A 14 27.29 -36.58 30.82
C GLY A 14 27.07 -35.76 29.56
N LEU A 15 26.59 -36.42 28.51
CA LEU A 15 26.15 -35.81 27.27
C LEU A 15 24.96 -34.88 27.58
N ALA A 16 25.21 -33.59 27.78
CA ALA A 16 24.16 -32.59 27.80
C ALA A 16 23.75 -32.33 26.34
N MET A 17 22.64 -32.94 25.89
CA MET A 17 21.90 -32.40 24.77
C MET A 17 21.46 -30.99 25.17
N LEU A 18 22.21 -29.97 24.73
CA LEU A 18 21.66 -28.64 24.61
C LEU A 18 20.59 -28.72 23.52
N PHE A 19 19.32 -28.82 23.94
CA PHE A 19 18.25 -28.23 23.15
C PHE A 19 18.52 -26.73 23.12
N THR A 20 19.23 -26.26 22.11
CA THR A 20 19.07 -24.89 21.66
C THR A 20 17.66 -24.82 21.11
N ALA A 21 16.69 -24.49 21.96
CA ALA A 21 15.50 -23.84 21.48
C ALA A 21 16.02 -22.59 20.76
N ALA A 22 15.96 -22.62 19.42
CA ALA A 22 16.01 -21.39 18.66
C ALA A 22 14.84 -20.57 19.18
N THR A 23 15.11 -19.65 20.09
CA THR A 23 14.21 -18.54 20.32
C THR A 23 14.12 -17.87 18.95
N SER A 24 13.01 -18.06 18.27
CA SER A 24 12.62 -17.15 17.21
C SER A 24 12.62 -15.78 17.86
N VAL A 25 13.67 -15.02 17.59
CA VAL A 25 13.57 -13.58 17.65
C VAL A 25 12.52 -13.32 16.58
N HIS A 26 11.26 -13.16 16.99
CA HIS A 26 10.20 -12.73 16.10
C HIS A 26 10.72 -11.40 15.56
N SER A 27 11.15 -11.40 14.31
CA SER A 27 11.48 -10.16 13.63
C SER A 27 10.22 -9.31 13.77
N GLN A 28 10.34 -8.19 14.47
CA GLN A 28 9.21 -7.30 14.69
C GLN A 28 8.87 -6.72 13.32
N THR A 29 7.81 -7.23 12.69
CA THR A 29 7.33 -6.67 11.42
C THR A 29 6.80 -5.29 11.72
N ASN A 30 7.44 -4.27 11.15
CA ASN A 30 6.95 -2.90 11.26
C ASN A 30 5.85 -2.71 10.23
N TYR A 31 4.74 -2.12 10.64
CA TYR A 31 3.71 -1.66 9.71
C TYR A 31 3.91 -0.18 9.40
N THR A 32 3.57 0.22 8.18
CA THR A 32 3.27 1.61 7.80
C THR A 32 1.75 1.82 7.86
N VAL A 33 1.33 3.08 7.91
CA VAL A 33 -0.09 3.45 7.82
C VAL A 33 -0.21 4.58 6.81
N SER A 34 -0.98 4.34 5.75
CA SER A 34 -1.27 5.30 4.67
C SER A 34 -2.78 5.44 4.49
N SER A 35 -3.22 6.63 4.07
CA SER A 35 -4.56 6.79 3.51
C SER A 35 -4.63 6.08 2.17
N ILE A 36 -5.80 5.58 1.82
CA ILE A 36 -6.12 4.99 0.52
C ILE A 36 -7.48 5.51 0.06
N PRO A 37 -7.79 5.46 -1.23
CA PRO A 37 -9.10 5.84 -1.73
C PRO A 37 -10.20 5.01 -1.09
N PHE A 38 -11.37 5.63 -1.00
CA PHE A 38 -12.54 4.96 -0.48
C PHE A 38 -13.06 3.95 -1.50
N GLN A 39 -13.08 2.68 -1.11
CA GLN A 39 -13.63 1.60 -1.93
C GLN A 39 -14.57 0.74 -1.09
N GLN A 40 -15.71 0.38 -1.66
CA GLN A 40 -16.70 -0.44 -0.97
C GLN A 40 -16.74 -1.86 -1.53
N TYR A 41 -16.41 -2.83 -0.68
CA TYR A 41 -16.50 -4.26 -1.01
C TYR A 41 -17.89 -4.83 -0.70
N ALA A 42 -18.19 -5.97 -1.31
CA ALA A 42 -19.41 -6.73 -1.05
C ALA A 42 -19.11 -8.09 -0.41
N ALA A 43 -19.92 -8.47 0.57
CA ALA A 43 -19.82 -9.75 1.26
C ALA A 43 -21.19 -10.22 1.73
N ALA A 44 -21.53 -11.48 1.46
CA ALA A 44 -22.89 -11.98 1.62
C ALA A 44 -23.05 -13.09 2.68
N VAL A 45 -21.96 -13.65 3.23
CA VAL A 45 -22.06 -14.71 4.24
C VAL A 45 -22.37 -14.08 5.60
N PRO A 46 -23.55 -14.30 6.20
CA PRO A 46 -23.89 -13.70 7.48
C PRO A 46 -23.08 -14.34 8.60
N LEU A 47 -22.66 -13.52 9.56
CA LEU A 47 -22.08 -13.99 10.81
C LEU A 47 -23.19 -14.64 11.67
N SER A 48 -23.08 -15.93 11.97
CA SER A 48 -24.12 -16.63 12.72
C SER A 48 -24.04 -16.32 14.22
N ALA A 49 -25.17 -15.93 14.82
CA ALA A 49 -25.38 -15.67 16.25
C ALA A 49 -24.51 -14.54 16.86
N THR A 50 -24.88 -13.29 16.61
CA THR A 50 -24.24 -12.09 17.17
C THR A 50 -25.00 -11.63 18.42
N ALA A 51 -24.73 -12.27 19.56
CA ALA A 51 -25.16 -11.70 20.82
C ALA A 51 -24.42 -10.38 21.04
N ASP A 52 -25.11 -9.40 21.61
CA ASP A 52 -24.50 -8.15 22.02
C ASP A 52 -23.27 -8.41 22.91
N ASP A 53 -22.20 -7.64 22.73
CA ASP A 53 -20.93 -7.81 23.44
C ASP A 53 -20.33 -9.22 23.36
N SER A 54 -20.28 -9.83 22.18
CA SER A 54 -19.73 -11.18 22.03
C SER A 54 -18.75 -11.36 20.88
N PHE A 55 -17.90 -12.38 20.99
CA PHE A 55 -17.11 -12.89 19.88
C PHE A 55 -17.88 -13.95 19.09
N SER A 56 -17.73 -13.93 17.77
CA SER A 56 -18.28 -14.94 16.87
C SER A 56 -17.71 -16.34 17.10
N ALA A 57 -18.30 -17.34 16.45
CA ALA A 57 -17.58 -18.59 16.17
C ALA A 57 -16.29 -18.31 15.36
N PRO A 58 -15.24 -19.15 15.46
CA PRO A 58 -14.04 -18.97 14.66
C PRO A 58 -14.37 -19.08 13.17
N ILE A 59 -13.85 -18.14 12.38
CA ILE A 59 -13.90 -18.19 10.92
C ILE A 59 -12.54 -18.66 10.44
N THR A 60 -12.50 -19.80 9.74
CA THR A 60 -11.27 -20.23 9.06
C THR A 60 -10.97 -19.27 7.92
N LEU A 61 -9.75 -18.73 7.90
CA LEU A 61 -9.33 -17.85 6.83
C LEU A 61 -9.16 -18.66 5.53
N PRO A 62 -9.54 -18.12 4.37
CA PRO A 62 -9.41 -18.80 3.07
C PRO A 62 -7.95 -18.98 2.61
N PHE A 63 -7.03 -18.30 3.30
CA PHE A 63 -5.58 -18.36 3.13
C PHE A 63 -4.90 -18.07 4.49
N PRO A 64 -3.66 -18.53 4.71
CA PRO A 64 -2.86 -18.08 5.85
C PRO A 64 -2.60 -16.58 5.76
N PHE A 65 -2.72 -15.86 6.88
CA PHE A 65 -2.49 -14.41 6.95
C PHE A 65 -1.43 -14.11 8.02
N THR A 66 -0.38 -13.38 7.67
CA THR A 66 0.70 -13.05 8.60
C THR A 66 0.39 -11.74 9.32
N PHE A 67 0.15 -11.82 10.63
CA PHE A 67 -0.10 -10.67 11.49
C PHE A 67 1.01 -10.51 12.52
N PHE A 68 1.71 -9.37 12.51
CA PHE A 68 2.90 -9.13 13.36
C PHE A 68 3.91 -10.29 13.33
N GLY A 69 4.19 -10.81 12.14
CA GLY A 69 5.14 -11.91 11.91
C GLY A 69 4.64 -13.30 12.32
N ASN A 70 3.36 -13.43 12.72
CA ASN A 70 2.75 -14.71 13.09
C ASN A 70 1.67 -15.10 12.10
N GLU A 71 1.79 -16.29 11.51
CA GLU A 71 0.77 -16.85 10.63
C GLU A 71 -0.53 -17.15 11.40
N GLN A 72 -1.64 -16.64 10.88
CA GLN A 72 -3.00 -16.82 11.37
C GLN A 72 -3.80 -17.61 10.34
N THR A 73 -4.58 -18.59 10.80
CA THR A 73 -5.43 -19.44 9.95
C THR A 73 -6.91 -19.33 10.31
N GLN A 74 -7.22 -18.58 11.37
CA GLN A 74 -8.58 -18.33 11.83
C GLN A 74 -8.68 -16.97 12.50
N VAL A 75 -9.87 -16.38 12.48
CA VAL A 75 -10.17 -15.10 13.11
C VAL A 75 -11.50 -15.15 13.85
N TYR A 76 -11.61 -14.36 14.92
CA TYR A 76 -12.86 -14.12 15.63
C TYR A 76 -13.29 -12.68 15.37
N VAL A 77 -14.58 -12.48 15.10
CA VAL A 77 -15.16 -11.15 14.90
C VAL A 77 -15.80 -10.74 16.22
N SER A 78 -15.43 -9.57 16.72
CA SER A 78 -16.13 -8.90 17.81
C SER A 78 -17.34 -8.15 17.25
N THR A 79 -18.47 -8.22 17.94
CA THR A 79 -19.64 -7.38 17.64
C THR A 79 -19.36 -5.89 17.83
N ASN A 80 -18.34 -5.52 18.60
CA ASN A 80 -17.91 -4.13 18.84
C ASN A 80 -16.92 -3.59 17.78
N GLY A 81 -16.82 -4.22 16.61
CA GLY A 81 -16.15 -3.61 15.45
C GLY A 81 -14.65 -3.87 15.29
N TYR A 82 -14.16 -4.99 15.81
CA TYR A 82 -12.77 -5.42 15.64
C TYR A 82 -12.63 -6.92 15.43
N LEU A 83 -11.48 -7.33 14.87
CA LEU A 83 -11.10 -8.73 14.70
C LEU A 83 -10.07 -9.10 15.76
N LYS A 84 -10.10 -10.36 16.21
CA LYS A 84 -9.14 -10.91 17.16
C LYS A 84 -8.62 -12.26 16.71
N PHE A 85 -7.30 -12.43 16.81
CA PHE A 85 -6.62 -13.69 16.58
C PHE A 85 -6.37 -14.39 17.92
N SER A 86 -6.86 -15.63 18.05
CA SER A 86 -6.74 -16.41 19.29
C SER A 86 -6.49 -17.88 19.00
N ALA A 87 -5.53 -18.46 19.73
CA ALA A 87 -5.25 -19.91 19.71
C ALA A 87 -6.28 -20.71 20.52
N THR A 88 -6.96 -20.08 21.48
CA THR A 88 -8.04 -20.70 22.26
C THR A 88 -9.40 -20.30 21.71
N ASN A 89 -10.38 -21.19 21.85
CA ASN A 89 -11.75 -20.90 21.48
C ASN A 89 -12.35 -19.85 22.43
N ILE A 90 -12.72 -18.70 21.86
CA ILE A 90 -13.35 -17.58 22.56
C ILE A 90 -14.77 -17.29 22.08
N ALA A 91 -15.37 -18.17 21.28
CA ALA A 91 -16.71 -17.99 20.75
C ALA A 91 -17.74 -17.80 21.88
N GLY A 92 -18.54 -16.73 21.78
CA GLY A 92 -19.53 -16.35 22.77
C GLY A 92 -18.97 -15.78 24.07
N ASN A 93 -17.65 -15.63 24.22
CA ASN A 93 -17.08 -14.89 25.33
C ASN A 93 -17.44 -13.41 25.21
N PHE A 94 -17.46 -12.71 26.35
CA PHE A 94 -17.65 -11.27 26.40
C PHE A 94 -16.57 -10.55 25.56
N SER A 95 -17.04 -9.71 24.63
CA SER A 95 -16.23 -8.78 23.87
C SER A 95 -16.28 -7.41 24.55
N PRO A 96 -15.16 -6.88 25.04
CA PRO A 96 -15.16 -5.53 25.61
C PRO A 96 -15.61 -4.47 24.62
N TRP A 97 -16.20 -3.40 25.16
CA TRP A 97 -16.64 -2.19 24.47
C TRP A 97 -16.00 -0.92 25.06
N THR A 98 -15.45 -1.00 26.27
CA THR A 98 -14.85 0.15 26.96
C THR A 98 -13.49 0.50 26.37
N LEU A 99 -13.28 1.79 26.09
CA LEU A 99 -12.01 2.35 25.63
C LEU A 99 -11.54 3.42 26.61
N GLN A 100 -10.55 3.08 27.43
CA GLN A 100 -10.01 3.97 28.48
C GLN A 100 -8.54 4.35 28.26
N SER A 101 -7.92 3.85 27.18
CA SER A 101 -6.51 4.05 26.89
C SER A 101 -6.28 4.06 25.38
N GLN A 102 -5.22 4.75 24.95
CA GLN A 102 -4.68 4.68 23.60
C GLN A 102 -3.82 3.40 23.46
N ILE A 103 -3.63 2.92 22.23
CA ILE A 103 -2.70 1.83 21.91
C ILE A 103 -1.32 2.40 21.51
N PRO A 104 -0.20 1.70 21.78
CA PRO A 104 -0.10 0.37 22.39
C PRO A 104 -0.43 0.37 23.89
N SER A 105 -1.21 -0.61 24.35
CA SER A 105 -1.63 -0.75 25.75
C SER A 105 -2.09 -2.16 26.07
N PHE A 106 -1.64 -2.63 27.24
CA PHE A 106 -2.08 -3.88 27.88
C PHE A 106 -3.56 -3.91 28.30
N ASN A 107 -4.23 -2.76 28.28
CA ASN A 107 -5.62 -2.60 28.74
C ASN A 107 -6.62 -2.51 27.58
N VAL A 108 -6.15 -2.58 26.34
CA VAL A 108 -6.96 -2.66 25.13
C VAL A 108 -6.78 -4.07 24.55
N GLU A 109 -7.73 -4.57 23.77
CA GLU A 109 -7.63 -5.91 23.20
C GLU A 109 -6.33 -6.13 22.41
N HIS A 110 -5.72 -7.30 22.58
CA HIS A 110 -4.42 -7.62 21.95
C HIS A 110 -4.61 -8.58 20.80
N ASN A 111 -3.59 -8.67 19.94
CA ASN A 111 -3.61 -9.53 18.76
C ASN A 111 -4.85 -9.24 17.89
N SER A 112 -5.13 -7.95 17.68
CA SER A 112 -6.41 -7.47 17.19
C SER A 112 -6.26 -6.40 16.11
N ILE A 113 -7.21 -6.40 15.18
CA ILE A 113 -7.38 -5.41 14.11
C ILE A 113 -8.66 -4.63 14.42
N PHE A 114 -8.54 -3.34 14.70
CA PHE A 114 -9.65 -2.46 15.02
C PHE A 114 -10.09 -1.73 13.76
N GLY A 115 -11.26 -2.11 13.22
CA GLY A 115 -11.87 -1.37 12.12
C GLY A 115 -12.43 -0.05 12.64
N VAL A 116 -13.51 -0.13 13.39
CA VAL A 116 -14.05 1.00 14.16
C VAL A 116 -14.49 0.46 15.51
N TYR A 117 -13.53 0.26 16.42
CA TYR A 117 -13.81 -0.30 17.74
C TYR A 117 -14.53 0.73 18.62
N HIS A 118 -15.79 0.46 18.95
CA HIS A 118 -16.56 1.14 20.00
C HIS A 118 -17.74 0.27 20.42
N ASP A 119 -18.51 0.75 21.39
CA ASP A 119 -19.72 0.07 21.86
C ASP A 119 -20.82 0.10 20.79
N MET A 120 -21.08 -1.06 20.18
CA MET A 120 -22.13 -1.28 19.20
C MET A 120 -23.28 -2.03 19.86
N ASN A 121 -24.46 -1.91 19.27
CA ASN A 121 -25.67 -2.54 19.76
C ASN A 121 -26.21 -3.49 18.70
N ASP A 122 -25.88 -4.77 18.88
CA ASP A 122 -26.31 -5.87 18.01
C ASP A 122 -27.65 -6.46 18.48
N SER A 123 -28.25 -5.90 19.53
CA SER A 123 -29.55 -6.34 20.03
C SER A 123 -30.70 -5.86 19.14
N GLY A 124 -31.66 -6.75 18.89
CA GLY A 124 -32.90 -6.40 18.17
C GLY A 124 -32.84 -6.46 16.64
N GLY A 125 -31.74 -6.92 16.05
CA GLY A 125 -31.62 -7.12 14.60
C GLY A 125 -31.40 -5.82 13.80
N LEU A 126 -30.81 -4.81 14.43
CA LEU A 126 -30.36 -3.59 13.77
C LEU A 126 -28.97 -3.86 13.18
N GLY A 127 -28.78 -3.49 11.90
CA GLY A 127 -27.52 -3.74 11.20
C GLY A 127 -27.27 -5.22 10.87
N SER A 128 -26.11 -5.48 10.27
CA SER A 128 -25.64 -6.82 9.95
C SER A 128 -24.12 -6.89 9.94
N ILE A 129 -23.57 -8.05 10.30
CA ILE A 129 -22.16 -8.37 10.09
C ILE A 129 -22.09 -9.51 9.05
N THR A 130 -21.41 -9.27 7.94
CA THR A 130 -21.19 -10.28 6.89
C THR A 130 -19.70 -10.43 6.60
N TYR A 131 -19.31 -11.55 6.01
CA TYR A 131 -17.97 -11.76 5.51
C TYR A 131 -17.98 -12.52 4.18
N GLY A 132 -16.84 -12.51 3.48
CA GLY A 132 -16.72 -13.08 2.15
C GLY A 132 -15.29 -13.10 1.65
N VAL A 133 -15.12 -13.62 0.44
CA VAL A 133 -13.86 -13.61 -0.29
C VAL A 133 -14.10 -12.93 -1.63
N ALA A 134 -13.23 -11.99 -1.98
CA ALA A 134 -13.19 -11.31 -3.27
C ALA A 134 -11.84 -11.57 -3.96
N GLY A 135 -11.77 -11.32 -5.27
CA GLY A 135 -10.58 -11.54 -6.09
C GLY A 135 -10.26 -13.02 -6.39
N THR A 136 -9.13 -13.23 -7.04
CA THR A 136 -8.65 -14.53 -7.53
C THR A 136 -7.33 -14.91 -6.86
N ALA A 137 -7.12 -16.20 -6.56
CA ALA A 137 -5.86 -16.65 -5.97
C ALA A 137 -4.70 -16.41 -6.95
N PRO A 138 -3.53 -15.97 -6.48
CA PRO A 138 -3.10 -15.84 -5.07
C PRO A 138 -3.34 -14.46 -4.43
N TYR A 139 -4.14 -13.58 -5.04
CA TYR A 139 -4.39 -12.20 -4.56
C TYR A 139 -5.82 -12.01 -4.05
N ARG A 140 -6.33 -13.00 -3.30
CA ARG A 140 -7.68 -12.90 -2.74
C ARG A 140 -7.71 -11.92 -1.57
N LYS A 141 -8.88 -11.32 -1.38
CA LYS A 141 -9.23 -10.43 -0.29
C LYS A 141 -10.25 -11.13 0.62
N PHE A 142 -9.97 -11.25 1.92
CA PHE A 142 -10.96 -11.68 2.91
C PHE A 142 -11.62 -10.44 3.52
N VAL A 143 -12.92 -10.27 3.28
CA VAL A 143 -13.65 -9.05 3.61
C VAL A 143 -14.62 -9.31 4.75
N ILE A 144 -14.60 -8.46 5.77
CA ILE A 144 -15.60 -8.41 6.85
C ILE A 144 -16.30 -7.07 6.79
N ILE A 145 -17.63 -7.06 6.76
CA ILE A 145 -18.46 -5.87 6.65
C ILE A 145 -19.32 -5.73 7.90
N PHE A 146 -19.22 -4.58 8.56
CA PHE A 146 -20.17 -4.11 9.56
C PHE A 146 -21.06 -3.09 8.88
N ASN A 147 -22.34 -3.44 8.68
CA ASN A 147 -23.28 -2.59 7.96
C ASN A 147 -24.38 -2.09 8.89
N ASN A 148 -24.56 -0.77 8.95
CA ASN A 148 -25.59 -0.08 9.73
C ASN A 148 -25.65 -0.54 11.19
N GLN A 149 -24.49 -0.68 11.84
CA GLN A 149 -24.38 -1.09 13.23
C GLN A 149 -24.81 0.04 14.16
N ALA A 150 -25.89 -0.18 14.93
CA ALA A 150 -26.42 0.82 15.82
C ALA A 150 -25.44 1.09 16.98
N HIS A 151 -25.36 2.34 17.44
CA HIS A 151 -24.52 2.69 18.60
C HIS A 151 -25.27 2.40 19.90
N PHE A 152 -24.62 1.79 20.90
CA PHE A 152 -25.25 1.59 22.20
C PHE A 152 -25.61 2.93 22.87
N GLN A 153 -26.82 3.01 23.46
CA GLN A 153 -27.49 4.23 23.94
C GLN A 153 -27.81 5.32 22.89
N CYS A 154 -27.32 5.20 21.65
CA CYS A 154 -27.57 6.13 20.56
C CYS A 154 -28.11 5.39 19.32
N ASN A 155 -29.13 4.55 19.49
CA ASN A 155 -29.62 3.63 18.45
C ASN A 155 -30.18 4.28 17.17
N SER A 156 -30.19 5.61 17.05
CA SER A 156 -30.47 6.34 15.81
C SER A 156 -29.21 6.69 15.01
N LEU A 157 -28.03 6.45 15.57
CA LEU A 157 -26.72 6.59 14.93
C LEU A 157 -26.23 5.20 14.54
N TYR A 158 -25.68 5.10 13.34
CA TYR A 158 -25.24 3.84 12.75
C TYR A 158 -23.82 3.98 12.23
N SER A 159 -23.03 2.93 12.36
CA SER A 159 -21.72 2.86 11.72
C SER A 159 -21.66 1.76 10.70
N SER A 160 -21.02 2.10 9.58
CA SER A 160 -20.78 1.19 8.46
C SER A 160 -19.31 1.26 8.11
N PHE A 161 -18.63 0.12 8.09
CA PHE A 161 -17.21 0.01 7.76
C PHE A 161 -16.84 -1.43 7.42
N GLN A 162 -15.66 -1.60 6.87
CA GLN A 162 -15.15 -2.87 6.38
C GLN A 162 -13.71 -3.08 6.84
N ILE A 163 -13.33 -4.34 7.06
CA ILE A 163 -11.95 -4.76 7.32
C ILE A 163 -11.60 -5.79 6.25
N ILE A 164 -10.50 -5.55 5.53
CA ILE A 164 -10.05 -6.37 4.41
C ILE A 164 -8.66 -6.90 4.74
N LEU A 165 -8.48 -8.22 4.62
CA LEU A 165 -7.19 -8.89 4.75
C LEU A 165 -6.74 -9.40 3.39
N TYR A 166 -5.52 -9.10 2.98
CA TYR A 166 -4.96 -9.49 1.68
C TYR A 166 -4.14 -10.77 1.82
N GLU A 167 -4.31 -11.70 0.87
CA GLU A 167 -3.62 -13.01 0.86
C GLU A 167 -2.10 -12.89 0.78
N THR A 168 -1.57 -12.51 -0.38
CA THR A 168 -0.12 -12.50 -0.64
C THR A 168 0.56 -11.29 -0.01
N LEU A 169 -0.07 -10.12 -0.11
CA LEU A 169 0.51 -8.86 0.38
C LEU A 169 0.50 -8.76 1.91
N ASN A 170 -0.40 -9.51 2.59
CA ASN A 170 -0.63 -9.40 4.04
C ASN A 170 -1.01 -7.98 4.52
N ASN A 171 -1.43 -7.12 3.59
CA ASN A 171 -2.00 -5.81 3.89
C ASN A 171 -3.31 -5.96 4.65
N ILE A 172 -3.64 -4.91 5.41
CA ILE A 172 -4.92 -4.77 6.09
C ILE A 172 -5.50 -3.43 5.67
N ASP A 173 -6.69 -3.44 5.10
CA ASP A 173 -7.41 -2.20 4.83
C ASP A 173 -8.59 -2.05 5.79
N VAL A 174 -8.86 -0.81 6.18
CA VAL A 174 -10.07 -0.41 6.90
C VAL A 174 -10.76 0.67 6.07
N GLN A 175 -11.94 0.33 5.54
CA GLN A 175 -12.78 1.23 4.75
C GLN A 175 -13.96 1.70 5.60
N ILE A 176 -14.00 2.97 5.98
CA ILE A 176 -15.05 3.58 6.81
C ILE A 176 -16.06 4.27 5.90
N ILE A 177 -17.26 3.73 5.84
CA ILE A 177 -18.36 4.26 5.03
C ILE A 177 -18.99 5.45 5.76
N ASP A 178 -19.43 5.23 7.00
CA ASP A 178 -19.92 6.29 7.88
C ASP A 178 -19.70 5.94 9.35
N LYS A 179 -19.28 6.94 10.12
CA LYS A 179 -19.05 6.85 11.56
C LYS A 179 -19.46 8.17 12.24
N PRO A 180 -20.69 8.28 12.76
CA PRO A 180 -21.09 9.37 13.64
C PRO A 180 -20.51 9.20 15.06
N VAL A 181 -20.76 10.17 15.96
CA VAL A 181 -20.30 10.11 17.37
C VAL A 181 -21.49 10.10 18.34
N CYS A 182 -21.58 9.06 19.16
CA CYS A 182 -22.46 9.03 20.33
C CYS A 182 -21.79 9.70 21.54
N THR A 183 -22.00 11.01 21.73
CA THR A 183 -21.35 11.76 22.82
C THR A 183 -21.90 11.43 24.23
N THR A 184 -23.09 10.85 24.32
CA THR A 184 -23.75 10.52 25.59
C THR A 184 -23.32 9.19 26.18
N TRP A 185 -22.53 8.40 25.46
CA TRP A 185 -22.07 7.08 25.89
C TRP A 185 -20.58 6.91 25.66
N ASN A 186 -19.87 6.32 26.63
CA ASN A 186 -18.43 6.07 26.59
C ASN A 186 -17.59 7.27 26.10
N SER A 187 -18.05 8.49 26.36
CA SER A 187 -17.48 9.75 25.84
C SER A 187 -17.32 9.82 24.31
N GLY A 188 -18.03 8.99 23.55
CA GLY A 188 -17.91 8.87 22.09
C GLY A 188 -16.62 8.21 21.62
N MET A 189 -15.87 7.55 22.50
CA MET A 189 -14.56 6.97 22.18
C MET A 189 -14.68 5.86 21.13
N ALA A 190 -13.84 5.94 20.11
CA ALA A 190 -13.63 4.92 19.09
C ALA A 190 -12.15 4.79 18.73
N LEU A 191 -11.77 3.63 18.19
CA LEU A 191 -10.40 3.30 17.79
C LEU A 191 -10.37 2.60 16.42
N THR A 192 -9.47 3.06 15.54
CA THR A 192 -9.05 2.35 14.33
C THR A 192 -7.55 2.12 14.40
N GLY A 193 -7.08 0.92 14.11
CA GLY A 193 -5.68 0.55 14.27
C GLY A 193 -5.44 -0.95 14.35
N ILE A 194 -4.20 -1.33 14.62
CA ILE A 194 -3.78 -2.71 14.87
C ILE A 194 -2.89 -2.79 16.10
N GLN A 195 -2.96 -3.88 16.85
CA GLN A 195 -2.12 -4.12 18.02
C GLN A 195 -1.65 -5.58 18.10
N ASN A 196 -0.36 -5.75 18.39
CA ASN A 196 0.26 -7.06 18.51
C ASN A 196 -0.21 -7.84 19.75
N ALA A 197 0.21 -9.10 19.85
CA ALA A 197 -0.27 -10.02 20.87
C ALA A 197 0.13 -9.68 22.31
N ASP A 198 1.23 -8.94 22.51
CA ASP A 198 1.67 -8.51 23.83
C ASP A 198 1.34 -7.05 24.15
N GLY A 199 0.63 -6.33 23.26
CA GLY A 199 0.24 -4.94 23.51
C GLY A 199 1.40 -3.95 23.60
N THR A 200 2.57 -4.28 23.06
CA THR A 200 3.75 -3.41 23.06
C THR A 200 3.98 -2.69 21.74
N ALA A 201 3.38 -3.16 20.65
CA ALA A 201 3.45 -2.55 19.33
C ALA A 201 2.05 -2.37 18.73
N ALA A 202 1.80 -1.18 18.21
CA ALA A 202 0.52 -0.83 17.61
C ALA A 202 0.71 0.28 16.57
N TYR A 203 -0.23 0.34 15.63
CA TYR A 203 -0.26 1.32 14.56
C TYR A 203 -1.68 1.84 14.40
N THR A 204 -1.82 3.14 14.20
CA THR A 204 -3.12 3.81 14.12
C THR A 204 -3.06 4.92 13.09
N PRO A 205 -4.12 5.14 12.30
CA PRO A 205 -4.20 6.32 11.48
C PRO A 205 -4.16 7.62 12.29
N PRO A 206 -3.73 8.74 11.68
CA PRO A 206 -3.74 10.05 12.31
C PRO A 206 -5.10 10.37 12.95
N GLY A 207 -5.09 10.69 14.25
CA GLY A 207 -6.31 11.06 14.98
C GLY A 207 -7.29 9.93 15.28
N ARG A 208 -6.95 8.67 14.98
CA ARG A 208 -7.81 7.50 15.23
C ARG A 208 -7.40 6.66 16.45
N ASN A 209 -6.33 7.02 17.15
CA ASN A 209 -5.85 6.33 18.35
C ASN A 209 -6.66 6.72 19.61
N THR A 210 -7.80 6.05 19.81
CA THR A 210 -8.78 6.27 20.90
C THR A 210 -9.18 7.74 21.08
N GLY A 211 -10.36 8.10 20.56
CA GLY A 211 -10.91 9.44 20.69
C GLY A 211 -12.34 9.53 20.21
N ALA A 212 -12.99 10.68 20.42
CA ALA A 212 -14.28 10.99 19.80
C ALA A 212 -14.05 11.62 18.43
N TRP A 213 -14.39 10.90 17.37
CA TRP A 213 -14.20 11.34 15.98
C TRP A 213 -15.32 10.81 15.07
N THR A 214 -15.61 11.61 14.03
CA THR A 214 -16.45 11.22 12.90
C THR A 214 -15.59 10.90 11.68
N ALA A 215 -16.11 10.07 10.79
CA ALA A 215 -15.50 9.75 9.51
C ALA A 215 -16.59 9.38 8.49
N THR A 216 -16.36 9.70 7.22
CA THR A 216 -17.23 9.38 6.09
C THR A 216 -16.32 9.18 4.89
N HIS A 217 -16.51 8.08 4.14
CA HIS A 217 -15.69 7.70 2.99
C HIS A 217 -14.17 7.82 3.24
N GLU A 218 -13.68 7.10 4.24
CA GLU A 218 -12.28 7.17 4.68
C GLU A 218 -11.62 5.78 4.66
N GLY A 219 -10.54 5.63 3.89
CA GLY A 219 -9.77 4.40 3.77
C GLY A 219 -8.40 4.48 4.44
N TRP A 220 -7.97 3.38 5.08
CA TRP A 220 -6.63 3.24 5.65
C TRP A 220 -6.02 1.88 5.37
N ARG A 221 -4.75 1.87 4.94
CA ARG A 221 -3.95 0.67 4.74
C ARG A 221 -2.89 0.52 5.82
N PHE A 222 -2.75 -0.70 6.33
CA PHE A 222 -1.62 -1.12 7.15
C PHE A 222 -0.81 -2.14 6.35
N SER A 223 0.35 -1.73 5.87
CA SER A 223 1.25 -2.55 5.07
C SER A 223 2.52 -2.83 5.84
N THR A 224 3.14 -3.99 5.61
CA THR A 224 4.47 -4.30 6.17
C THR A 224 5.60 -3.83 5.26
N GLY A 225 5.25 -3.31 4.08
CA GLY A 225 6.12 -3.24 2.91
C GLY A 225 6.50 -4.65 2.43
N SER A 226 6.90 -4.76 1.15
CA SER A 226 7.55 -5.96 0.64
C SER A 226 9.05 -5.71 0.48
N PRO A 227 9.92 -6.17 1.41
CA PRO A 227 11.35 -5.88 1.33
C PRO A 227 12.11 -6.78 0.34
N GLN A 228 11.41 -7.61 -0.44
CA GLN A 228 12.03 -8.57 -1.36
C GLN A 228 11.65 -8.25 -2.79
N TYR A 229 12.64 -8.25 -3.67
CA TYR A 229 12.43 -8.10 -5.10
C TYR A 229 11.64 -9.31 -5.62
N GLN A 230 10.59 -9.05 -6.38
CA GLN A 230 9.76 -10.07 -6.99
C GLN A 230 9.94 -10.01 -8.52
N TYR A 231 9.88 -11.17 -9.15
CA TYR A 231 9.74 -11.29 -10.60
C TYR A 231 8.47 -12.10 -10.86
N ILE A 232 7.40 -11.39 -11.21
CA ILE A 232 6.10 -11.97 -11.52
C ILE A 232 5.92 -11.97 -13.04
N THR A 233 5.60 -13.12 -13.62
CA THR A 233 5.37 -13.23 -15.06
C THR A 233 4.16 -14.09 -15.40
N CYS A 234 3.66 -13.98 -16.63
CA CYS A 234 2.50 -14.75 -17.07
C CYS A 234 2.82 -16.25 -17.20
N ASP A 235 1.93 -17.09 -16.68
CA ASP A 235 1.92 -18.52 -16.95
C ASP A 235 0.63 -18.94 -17.67
N ALA A 236 0.77 -19.22 -18.97
CA ALA A 236 -0.34 -19.55 -19.85
C ALA A 236 -0.96 -20.94 -19.59
N ASP A 237 -0.25 -21.87 -18.92
CA ASP A 237 -0.78 -23.21 -18.64
C ASP A 237 -1.17 -23.43 -17.17
N GLY A 238 -0.87 -22.44 -16.31
CA GLY A 238 -1.28 -22.37 -14.91
C GLY A 238 -0.64 -23.44 -14.02
N ASN A 239 0.49 -24.02 -14.43
CA ASN A 239 1.20 -25.03 -13.65
C ASN A 239 2.22 -24.43 -12.65
N GLY A 240 2.46 -23.13 -12.74
CA GLY A 240 3.39 -22.35 -11.92
C GLY A 240 4.83 -22.37 -12.41
N LEU A 241 5.13 -22.98 -13.56
CA LEU A 241 6.49 -23.20 -14.06
C LEU A 241 6.66 -22.58 -15.45
N THR A 242 7.62 -21.68 -15.57
CA THR A 242 7.91 -20.93 -16.79
C THR A 242 9.39 -20.55 -16.90
N SER A 243 9.77 -19.95 -18.03
CA SER A 243 11.11 -19.39 -18.25
C SER A 243 11.12 -17.91 -17.86
N TYR A 244 12.15 -17.51 -17.12
CA TYR A 244 12.41 -16.13 -16.71
C TYR A 244 13.64 -15.60 -17.44
N ASN A 245 13.50 -14.42 -18.05
CA ASN A 245 14.62 -13.68 -18.60
C ASN A 245 15.33 -12.93 -17.46
N LEU A 246 16.43 -13.50 -16.95
CA LEU A 246 17.16 -12.94 -15.81
C LEU A 246 17.89 -11.62 -16.14
N ALA A 247 17.97 -11.22 -17.41
CA ALA A 247 18.48 -9.91 -17.77
C ALA A 247 17.60 -8.78 -17.24
N VAL A 248 16.29 -9.02 -17.08
CA VAL A 248 15.34 -8.07 -16.44
C VAL A 248 15.83 -7.74 -15.02
N VAL A 249 16.06 -8.77 -14.21
CA VAL A 249 16.55 -8.60 -12.83
C VAL A 249 17.91 -7.89 -12.78
N GLN A 250 18.80 -8.16 -13.73
CA GLN A 250 20.10 -7.47 -13.81
C GLN A 250 19.92 -5.98 -14.11
N ASN A 251 19.02 -5.64 -15.04
CA ASN A 251 18.70 -4.27 -15.40
C ASN A 251 18.07 -3.53 -14.22
N ASP A 252 17.13 -4.15 -13.51
CA ASP A 252 16.43 -3.53 -12.38
C ASP A 252 17.37 -3.26 -11.21
N LEU A 253 18.16 -4.26 -10.83
CA LEU A 253 19.07 -4.15 -9.68
C LEU A 253 20.32 -3.31 -9.98
N SER A 254 20.71 -3.17 -11.25
CA SER A 254 21.84 -2.30 -11.64
C SER A 254 21.68 -1.68 -13.04
N PRO A 255 20.81 -0.68 -13.22
CA PRO A 255 20.48 -0.15 -14.55
C PRO A 255 21.68 0.44 -15.31
N SER A 256 22.68 0.94 -14.59
CA SER A 256 23.89 1.54 -15.18
C SER A 256 24.99 0.52 -15.50
N ASN A 257 24.94 -0.67 -14.92
CA ASN A 257 25.92 -1.73 -15.14
C ASN A 257 25.33 -3.12 -14.83
N PRO A 258 24.37 -3.61 -15.62
CA PRO A 258 23.64 -4.86 -15.33
C PRO A 258 24.56 -6.08 -15.18
N ASP A 259 25.65 -6.11 -15.95
CA ASP A 259 26.65 -7.19 -15.94
C ASP A 259 27.35 -7.40 -14.58
N ILE A 260 27.24 -6.46 -13.64
CA ILE A 260 27.78 -6.62 -12.27
C ILE A 260 26.93 -7.58 -11.42
N ILE A 261 25.69 -7.82 -11.82
CA ILE A 261 24.75 -8.69 -11.13
C ILE A 261 24.88 -10.10 -11.70
N SER A 262 25.20 -11.08 -10.84
CA SER A 262 25.14 -12.50 -11.17
C SER A 262 24.07 -13.18 -10.33
N LEU A 263 23.28 -14.07 -10.94
CA LEU A 263 22.20 -14.77 -10.26
C LEU A 263 22.55 -16.23 -9.96
N TYR A 264 22.01 -16.75 -8.88
CA TYR A 264 22.33 -18.06 -8.32
C TYR A 264 21.08 -18.71 -7.76
N GLU A 265 20.97 -20.03 -7.87
CA GLU A 265 19.85 -20.78 -7.32
C GLU A 265 19.85 -20.82 -5.78
N THR A 266 21.04 -20.76 -5.16
CA THR A 266 21.18 -20.84 -3.70
C THR A 266 21.99 -19.67 -3.13
N ALA A 267 21.67 -19.30 -1.88
CA ALA A 267 22.43 -18.28 -1.15
C ALA A 267 23.91 -18.67 -0.96
N THR A 268 24.22 -19.97 -0.90
CA THR A 268 25.60 -20.46 -0.75
C THR A 268 26.40 -20.27 -2.04
N ASP A 269 25.77 -20.55 -3.18
CA ASP A 269 26.35 -20.29 -4.50
C ASP A 269 26.55 -18.78 -4.71
N ALA A 270 25.57 -17.95 -4.35
CA ALA A 270 25.68 -16.49 -4.39
C ALA A 270 26.82 -15.93 -3.53
N ALA A 271 27.01 -16.47 -2.31
CA ALA A 271 28.06 -16.05 -1.40
C ALA A 271 29.47 -16.51 -1.84
N SER A 272 29.55 -17.63 -2.56
CA SER A 272 30.82 -18.18 -3.04
C SER A 272 31.17 -17.80 -4.47
N GLY A 273 30.22 -17.24 -5.23
CA GLY A 273 30.37 -16.99 -6.66
C GLY A 273 30.47 -18.27 -7.50
N SER A 274 29.86 -19.37 -7.03
CA SER A 274 29.91 -20.68 -7.69
C SER A 274 28.61 -20.94 -8.45
N ASN A 275 28.66 -21.65 -9.58
CA ASN A 275 27.47 -22.08 -10.34
C ASN A 275 26.48 -20.93 -10.70
N PRO A 276 26.92 -19.85 -11.35
CA PRO A 276 26.01 -18.79 -11.78
C PRO A 276 24.98 -19.32 -12.79
N LEU A 277 23.76 -18.80 -12.68
CA LEU A 277 22.67 -19.05 -13.63
C LEU A 277 22.95 -18.38 -14.99
N GLY A 278 22.34 -18.90 -16.04
CA GLY A 278 22.38 -18.30 -17.38
C GLY A 278 21.44 -17.11 -17.51
N ALA A 279 21.32 -16.56 -18.73
CA ALA A 279 20.39 -15.47 -19.03
C ALA A 279 18.91 -15.88 -18.91
N GLU A 280 18.61 -17.16 -19.16
CA GLU A 280 17.29 -17.75 -19.00
C GLU A 280 17.30 -18.73 -17.83
N TYR A 281 16.23 -18.73 -17.04
CA TYR A 281 16.04 -19.65 -15.93
C TYR A 281 14.65 -20.24 -15.92
N PHE A 282 14.57 -21.57 -15.86
CA PHE A 282 13.29 -22.28 -15.71
C PHE A 282 13.12 -22.65 -14.24
N ASN A 283 12.08 -22.13 -13.59
CA ASN A 283 11.84 -22.43 -12.17
C ASN A 283 11.42 -23.90 -11.98
N MET A 284 11.71 -24.42 -10.79
CA MET A 284 11.41 -25.80 -10.39
C MET A 284 10.14 -25.91 -9.56
N TYR A 285 9.69 -24.79 -8.96
CA TYR A 285 8.52 -24.71 -8.09
C TYR A 285 7.80 -23.36 -8.31
N PRO A 286 6.47 -23.29 -8.10
CA PRO A 286 5.65 -22.09 -8.36
C PRO A 286 6.12 -20.80 -7.68
N ASP A 287 6.60 -20.87 -6.44
CA ASP A 287 7.20 -19.73 -5.72
C ASP A 287 8.64 -20.05 -5.38
N GLN A 288 9.56 -19.71 -6.28
CA GLN A 288 10.97 -20.06 -6.14
C GLN A 288 11.83 -18.86 -5.78
N THR A 289 12.54 -18.93 -4.66
CA THR A 289 13.57 -17.95 -4.34
C THR A 289 14.90 -18.28 -5.02
N ILE A 290 15.44 -17.32 -5.77
CA ILE A 290 16.83 -17.29 -6.25
C ILE A 290 17.56 -16.09 -5.61
N PHE A 291 18.85 -15.93 -5.90
CA PHE A 291 19.69 -14.93 -5.26
C PHE A 291 20.54 -14.17 -6.28
N ALA A 292 20.40 -12.85 -6.33
CA ALA A 292 21.32 -11.98 -7.03
C ALA A 292 22.51 -11.62 -6.12
N SER A 293 23.71 -11.64 -6.67
CA SER A 293 24.94 -11.20 -6.03
C SER A 293 25.58 -10.11 -6.88
N GLY A 294 25.81 -8.95 -6.28
CA GLY A 294 26.41 -7.79 -6.93
C GLY A 294 26.59 -6.65 -5.95
N ASN A 295 27.57 -5.77 -6.18
CA ASN A 295 27.88 -4.64 -5.28
C ASN A 295 28.17 -5.04 -3.81
N GLY A 296 28.61 -6.28 -3.57
CA GLY A 296 28.86 -6.80 -2.22
C GLY A 296 27.59 -7.13 -1.43
N MET A 297 26.42 -7.12 -2.08
CA MET A 297 25.13 -7.47 -1.50
C MET A 297 24.59 -8.75 -2.14
N ILE A 298 23.87 -9.55 -1.35
CA ILE A 298 23.09 -10.68 -1.84
C ILE A 298 21.62 -10.34 -1.64
N THR A 299 20.87 -10.27 -2.74
CA THR A 299 19.45 -9.92 -2.76
C THR A 299 18.64 -11.16 -3.09
N PRO A 300 17.73 -11.61 -2.21
CA PRO A 300 16.78 -12.67 -2.56
C PRO A 300 15.76 -12.14 -3.57
N ILE A 301 15.42 -12.97 -4.54
CA ILE A 301 14.44 -12.70 -5.59
C ILE A 301 13.40 -13.80 -5.54
N ILE A 302 12.13 -13.45 -5.42
CA ILE A 302 11.03 -14.41 -5.52
C ILE A 302 10.57 -14.45 -6.97
N LEU A 303 10.66 -15.62 -7.59
CA LEU A 303 10.06 -15.91 -8.89
C LEU A 303 8.68 -16.51 -8.67
N SER A 304 7.66 -15.92 -9.27
CA SER A 304 6.29 -16.42 -9.24
C SER A 304 5.54 -16.10 -10.53
N THR A 305 4.38 -16.73 -10.70
CA THR A 305 3.60 -16.63 -11.92
C THR A 305 2.15 -16.26 -11.66
N ILE A 306 1.52 -15.59 -12.61
CA ILE A 306 0.10 -15.22 -12.57
C ILE A 306 -0.63 -15.62 -13.85
N ASP A 307 -1.97 -15.69 -13.77
CA ASP A 307 -2.81 -15.78 -14.96
C ASP A 307 -3.15 -14.37 -15.45
N CYS A 308 -2.38 -13.88 -16.42
CA CYS A 308 -2.55 -12.53 -16.95
C CYS A 308 -3.88 -12.30 -17.70
N ALA A 309 -4.71 -13.34 -17.91
CA ALA A 309 -6.07 -13.15 -18.39
C ALA A 309 -7.04 -12.69 -17.27
N THR A 310 -6.60 -12.76 -16.02
CA THR A 310 -7.31 -12.26 -14.84
C THR A 310 -6.88 -10.83 -14.58
N ASP A 311 -7.85 -9.96 -14.36
CA ASP A 311 -7.70 -8.65 -13.72
C ASP A 311 -7.80 -8.90 -12.21
N TYR A 312 -6.75 -8.55 -11.44
CA TYR A 312 -6.56 -9.04 -10.07
C TYR A 312 -7.04 -8.05 -8.99
N ASP A 313 -7.01 -6.76 -9.26
CA ASP A 313 -7.58 -5.69 -8.42
C ASP A 313 -9.05 -5.38 -8.75
N ASP A 314 -9.54 -5.83 -9.92
CA ASP A 314 -10.87 -5.58 -10.50
C ASP A 314 -11.13 -4.08 -10.80
N ASP A 315 -10.10 -3.32 -11.20
CA ASP A 315 -10.21 -1.89 -11.51
C ASP A 315 -10.58 -1.58 -12.98
N GLY A 316 -10.54 -2.58 -13.86
CA GLY A 316 -10.92 -2.47 -15.27
C GLY A 316 -9.75 -2.24 -16.23
N VAL A 317 -8.52 -2.10 -15.73
CA VAL A 317 -7.28 -2.24 -16.49
C VAL A 317 -6.94 -3.72 -16.54
N SER A 318 -6.50 -4.20 -17.71
CA SER A 318 -6.10 -5.61 -17.80
C SER A 318 -4.70 -5.76 -17.24
N THR A 319 -4.43 -6.82 -16.47
CA THR A 319 -3.06 -7.17 -16.07
C THR A 319 -2.09 -7.16 -17.25
N THR A 320 -2.48 -7.65 -18.44
CA THR A 320 -1.60 -7.60 -19.63
C THR A 320 -1.22 -6.19 -20.13
N SER A 321 -1.99 -5.15 -19.81
CA SER A 321 -1.68 -3.76 -20.19
C SER A 321 -0.79 -3.04 -19.17
N GLU A 322 -0.57 -3.63 -18.00
CA GLU A 322 0.11 -2.97 -16.86
C GLU A 322 1.59 -3.32 -16.76
N ASP A 323 2.11 -4.11 -17.71
CA ASP A 323 3.56 -4.18 -17.99
C ASP A 323 3.95 -2.93 -18.79
N LEU A 324 4.01 -1.78 -18.10
CA LEU A 324 4.18 -0.46 -18.70
C LEU A 324 5.49 -0.34 -19.47
N ASN A 325 6.54 -0.99 -18.97
CA ASN A 325 7.87 -0.95 -19.55
C ASN A 325 8.13 -2.07 -20.58
N GLY A 326 7.26 -3.10 -20.63
CA GLY A 326 7.29 -4.19 -21.60
C GLY A 326 8.43 -5.19 -21.38
N ASP A 327 8.97 -5.28 -20.17
CA ASP A 327 10.07 -6.19 -19.81
C ASP A 327 9.58 -7.58 -19.37
N GLY A 328 8.28 -7.72 -19.11
CA GLY A 328 7.62 -8.97 -18.71
C GLY A 328 7.70 -9.27 -17.21
N ASN A 329 8.03 -8.28 -16.37
CA ASN A 329 7.99 -8.36 -14.91
C ASN A 329 6.96 -7.39 -14.31
N TRP A 330 5.73 -7.84 -14.18
CA TRP A 330 4.63 -7.10 -13.56
C TRP A 330 4.89 -6.62 -12.12
N ALA A 331 5.85 -7.19 -11.41
CA ALA A 331 6.11 -6.80 -10.03
C ALA A 331 6.96 -5.52 -9.89
N ASN A 332 7.51 -4.99 -10.99
CA ASN A 332 8.36 -3.79 -10.97
C ASN A 332 7.67 -2.55 -11.55
N ASP A 333 6.46 -2.69 -12.10
CA ASP A 333 5.60 -1.59 -12.53
C ASP A 333 4.72 -1.17 -11.33
N ASP A 334 5.17 -0.12 -10.66
CA ASP A 334 4.60 0.49 -9.43
C ASP A 334 4.71 2.01 -9.64
N SER A 335 3.63 2.61 -10.14
CA SER A 335 3.61 3.98 -10.67
C SER A 335 3.71 5.05 -9.58
N ASP A 336 3.10 4.83 -8.42
CA ASP A 336 3.08 5.74 -7.27
C ASP A 336 4.16 5.45 -6.21
N PHE A 337 4.82 4.29 -6.32
CA PHE A 337 5.87 3.78 -5.44
C PHE A 337 5.39 3.47 -4.01
N ASP A 338 4.12 3.09 -3.82
CA ASP A 338 3.60 2.66 -2.52
C ASP A 338 4.06 1.23 -2.12
N GLY A 339 4.62 0.49 -3.09
CA GLY A 339 5.11 -0.87 -2.95
C GLY A 339 4.10 -1.96 -3.35
N ILE A 340 3.01 -1.58 -4.00
CA ILE A 340 2.05 -2.43 -4.68
C ILE A 340 2.23 -2.20 -6.17
N ALA A 341 2.32 -3.29 -6.94
CA ALA A 341 2.43 -3.17 -8.39
C ALA A 341 1.05 -2.84 -8.97
N ASN A 342 1.01 -2.10 -10.08
CA ASN A 342 -0.22 -1.58 -10.68
C ASN A 342 -1.31 -2.65 -10.82
N PHE A 343 -0.96 -3.84 -11.33
CA PHE A 343 -1.91 -4.97 -11.52
C PHE A 343 -2.54 -5.54 -10.22
N LEU A 344 -2.19 -4.99 -9.07
CA LEU A 344 -2.73 -5.29 -7.74
C LEU A 344 -3.15 -4.03 -6.97
N ASP A 345 -2.87 -2.86 -7.51
CA ASP A 345 -3.32 -1.57 -6.99
C ASP A 345 -4.63 -1.18 -7.68
N ASN A 346 -5.37 -0.27 -7.09
CA ASN A 346 -6.65 0.17 -7.61
C ASN A 346 -6.72 1.71 -7.68
N ASP A 347 -5.54 2.32 -7.64
CA ASP A 347 -5.18 3.74 -7.53
C ASP A 347 -3.72 3.86 -7.99
N ASP A 348 -3.47 3.47 -9.24
CA ASP A 348 -2.12 3.24 -9.77
C ASP A 348 -1.17 4.45 -9.65
N ASP A 349 -1.69 5.68 -9.72
CA ASP A 349 -0.90 6.90 -9.62
C ASP A 349 -0.91 7.54 -8.22
N GLY A 350 -1.68 6.97 -7.30
CA GLY A 350 -1.74 7.32 -5.89
C GLY A 350 -2.36 8.70 -5.63
N ASP A 351 -3.25 9.16 -6.50
CA ASP A 351 -3.88 10.47 -6.39
C ASP A 351 -5.16 10.47 -5.51
N MET A 352 -5.61 9.28 -5.07
CA MET A 352 -6.81 9.00 -4.28
C MET A 352 -8.13 8.96 -5.06
N VAL A 353 -8.06 8.95 -6.40
CA VAL A 353 -9.15 8.58 -7.29
C VAL A 353 -8.95 7.11 -7.66
N LEU A 354 -10.03 6.35 -7.75
CA LEU A 354 -9.89 4.95 -8.13
C LEU A 354 -9.61 4.87 -9.62
N THR A 355 -8.66 4.04 -10.04
CA THR A 355 -8.36 3.74 -11.46
C THR A 355 -9.64 3.45 -12.25
N MET A 356 -10.57 2.68 -11.68
CA MET A 356 -11.86 2.36 -12.32
C MET A 356 -12.76 3.58 -12.62
N GLN A 357 -12.57 4.70 -11.93
CA GLN A 357 -13.33 5.95 -12.09
C GLN A 357 -12.72 6.87 -13.14
N GLU A 358 -11.43 6.72 -13.44
CA GLU A 358 -10.71 7.53 -14.42
C GLU A 358 -10.97 7.05 -15.86
N TYR A 359 -11.58 5.87 -16.01
CA TYR A 359 -12.02 5.32 -17.30
C TYR A 359 -13.35 5.87 -17.85
N VAL A 360 -13.91 6.94 -17.28
CA VAL A 360 -15.33 7.25 -17.43
C VAL A 360 -15.63 8.34 -18.51
N PHE A 361 -15.57 7.88 -19.78
CA PHE A 361 -16.31 8.28 -21.01
C PHE A 361 -15.67 9.23 -22.05
N PRO A 362 -15.77 8.86 -23.35
CA PRO A 362 -16.97 9.23 -24.09
C PRO A 362 -17.78 7.99 -24.47
N ARG A 363 -19.08 7.94 -24.13
CA ARG A 363 -20.01 6.93 -24.69
C ARG A 363 -20.50 7.37 -26.08
N PRO A 364 -19.99 6.86 -27.21
CA PRO A 364 -20.87 6.41 -28.27
C PRO A 364 -21.44 5.06 -27.84
N ALA A 365 -22.73 4.86 -28.05
CA ALA A 365 -23.53 3.72 -27.57
C ALA A 365 -23.11 2.31 -28.05
N ASN A 366 -21.88 2.09 -28.56
CA ASN A 366 -21.43 0.83 -29.18
C ASN A 366 -19.91 0.51 -29.04
N ALA A 367 -19.16 1.08 -28.09
CA ALA A 367 -17.78 0.64 -27.84
C ALA A 367 -17.76 -0.65 -26.99
N GLN A 368 -17.04 -1.68 -27.44
CA GLN A 368 -17.02 -3.02 -26.82
C GLN A 368 -15.82 -3.27 -25.89
N SER A 369 -15.02 -2.24 -25.56
CA SER A 369 -13.91 -2.31 -24.60
C SER A 369 -13.64 -0.91 -24.04
N PRO A 370 -13.17 -0.77 -22.78
CA PRO A 370 -12.55 0.48 -22.33
C PRO A 370 -11.45 0.84 -23.32
N GLN A 371 -11.42 2.09 -23.76
CA GLN A 371 -10.24 2.61 -24.46
C GLN A 371 -9.42 3.28 -23.37
N ILE A 372 -8.13 2.96 -23.33
CA ILE A 372 -7.17 3.72 -22.54
C ILE A 372 -7.15 5.13 -23.13
N VAL A 373 -7.32 6.14 -22.28
CA VAL A 373 -7.43 7.55 -22.64
C VAL A 373 -6.22 8.30 -22.08
N ASP A 374 -5.77 9.28 -22.84
CA ASP A 374 -4.77 10.30 -22.48
C ASP A 374 -5.43 11.61 -22.93
N THR A 375 -6.03 12.33 -21.97
CA THR A 375 -6.96 13.43 -22.23
C THR A 375 -6.23 14.70 -22.63
N ASP A 376 -5.09 15.00 -22.03
CA ASP A 376 -4.29 16.19 -22.32
C ASP A 376 -3.20 15.97 -23.41
N GLY A 377 -2.87 14.70 -23.70
CA GLY A 377 -1.93 14.28 -24.72
C GLY A 377 -0.46 14.36 -24.30
N ASP A 378 -0.15 14.34 -23.01
CA ASP A 378 1.23 14.43 -22.50
C ASP A 378 2.01 13.10 -22.57
N GLY A 379 1.28 12.00 -22.83
CA GLY A 379 1.81 10.64 -22.98
C GLY A 379 1.75 9.80 -21.71
N ILE A 380 1.13 10.30 -20.65
CA ILE A 380 0.68 9.56 -19.47
C ILE A 380 -0.81 9.24 -19.68
N GLU A 381 -1.21 8.02 -19.34
CA GLU A 381 -2.60 7.59 -19.48
C GLU A 381 -3.37 8.05 -18.25
N ASN A 382 -4.66 8.38 -18.38
CA ASN A 382 -5.40 9.04 -17.31
C ASN A 382 -5.36 8.31 -15.95
N TYR A 383 -5.48 6.98 -15.96
CA TYR A 383 -5.36 6.18 -14.73
C TYR A 383 -3.96 6.15 -14.10
N LEU A 384 -2.98 6.77 -14.77
CA LEU A 384 -1.59 6.96 -14.35
C LEU A 384 -1.26 8.45 -14.17
N ASP A 385 -2.24 9.35 -14.31
CA ASP A 385 -2.08 10.81 -14.35
C ASP A 385 -3.00 11.54 -13.35
N ASN A 386 -2.38 12.31 -12.46
CA ASN A 386 -3.11 13.00 -11.40
C ASN A 386 -3.67 14.38 -11.80
N ASP A 387 -3.44 14.82 -13.04
CA ASP A 387 -3.93 16.07 -13.63
C ASP A 387 -4.40 15.80 -15.07
N ASP A 388 -5.41 14.94 -15.16
CA ASP A 388 -5.91 14.28 -16.37
C ASP A 388 -6.14 15.19 -17.60
N ASP A 389 -6.53 16.44 -17.39
CA ASP A 389 -6.80 17.40 -18.46
C ASP A 389 -5.71 18.48 -18.64
N GLY A 390 -4.68 18.42 -17.80
CA GLY A 390 -3.50 19.28 -17.80
C GLY A 390 -3.80 20.74 -17.46
N ASP A 391 -4.87 21.02 -16.73
CA ASP A 391 -5.25 22.38 -16.34
C ASP A 391 -4.54 22.90 -15.07
N GLY A 392 -3.91 22.00 -14.31
CA GLY A 392 -3.13 22.28 -13.12
C GLY A 392 -3.89 22.11 -11.80
N VAL A 393 -5.13 21.63 -11.84
CA VAL A 393 -5.90 21.17 -10.67
C VAL A 393 -5.88 19.65 -10.66
N LEU A 394 -5.40 19.05 -9.55
CA LEU A 394 -5.36 17.58 -9.50
C LEU A 394 -6.77 17.00 -9.57
N THR A 395 -6.92 15.86 -10.25
CA THR A 395 -8.18 15.11 -10.45
C THR A 395 -8.99 14.99 -9.16
N ILE A 396 -8.35 14.57 -8.06
CA ILE A 396 -9.00 14.46 -6.73
C ILE A 396 -9.60 15.77 -6.17
N ASN A 397 -9.11 16.93 -6.61
CA ASN A 397 -9.59 18.24 -6.15
C ASN A 397 -10.72 18.80 -7.02
N GLU A 398 -11.13 18.08 -8.05
CA GLU A 398 -12.22 18.46 -8.97
C GLU A 398 -13.55 17.80 -8.61
N ASP A 399 -13.62 17.22 -7.40
CA ASP A 399 -14.86 16.93 -6.67
C ASP A 399 -15.42 18.23 -6.03
N TYR A 400 -16.06 19.06 -6.87
CA TYR A 400 -16.66 20.34 -6.48
C TYR A 400 -17.90 20.19 -5.61
N ASP A 401 -18.65 19.09 -5.71
CA ASP A 401 -19.83 18.84 -4.87
C ASP A 401 -19.49 18.18 -3.50
N GLY A 402 -18.28 17.63 -3.38
CA GLY A 402 -17.71 17.03 -2.16
C GLY A 402 -18.26 15.63 -1.86
N ASN A 403 -18.77 14.93 -2.87
CA ASN A 403 -19.33 13.59 -2.74
C ASN A 403 -18.28 12.47 -2.80
N HIS A 404 -17.00 12.83 -3.00
CA HIS A 404 -15.83 11.95 -3.14
C HIS A 404 -15.84 11.11 -4.43
N ASN A 405 -16.37 11.67 -5.51
CA ASN A 405 -16.41 11.07 -6.83
C ASN A 405 -16.28 12.17 -7.91
N PRO A 406 -15.06 12.59 -8.30
CA PRO A 406 -14.86 13.56 -9.37
C PRO A 406 -15.45 13.09 -10.72
N GLY A 407 -15.67 11.78 -10.87
CA GLY A 407 -16.32 11.12 -12.00
C GLY A 407 -17.73 11.58 -12.37
N ASP A 408 -18.46 12.26 -11.47
CA ASP A 408 -19.84 12.71 -11.72
C ASP A 408 -20.05 14.23 -11.74
N ASP A 409 -18.98 15.00 -11.56
CA ASP A 409 -19.02 16.46 -11.62
C ASP A 409 -18.88 16.94 -13.07
N ASP A 410 -19.87 17.72 -13.51
CA ASP A 410 -19.94 18.36 -14.85
C ASP A 410 -20.52 19.77 -14.67
N SER A 411 -19.67 20.69 -14.22
CA SER A 411 -20.03 22.06 -13.85
C SER A 411 -20.61 22.85 -15.03
N ASN A 412 -20.17 22.55 -16.25
CA ASN A 412 -20.60 23.26 -17.46
C ASN A 412 -21.73 22.54 -18.24
N ASN A 413 -22.15 21.36 -17.79
CA ASN A 413 -23.18 20.49 -18.38
C ASN A 413 -22.92 20.11 -19.85
N ASN A 414 -21.66 19.90 -20.23
CA ASN A 414 -21.29 19.48 -21.58
C ASN A 414 -21.23 17.95 -21.76
N GLY A 415 -21.36 17.19 -20.66
CA GLY A 415 -21.32 15.73 -20.62
C GLY A 415 -19.91 15.13 -20.53
N VAL A 416 -18.90 15.95 -20.24
CA VAL A 416 -17.52 15.57 -19.89
C VAL A 416 -17.35 15.89 -18.41
N ALA A 417 -16.72 14.99 -17.66
CA ALA A 417 -16.44 15.26 -16.26
C ALA A 417 -15.42 16.40 -16.13
N ASP A 418 -15.49 17.14 -15.03
CA ASP A 418 -14.70 18.36 -14.88
C ASP A 418 -13.19 18.08 -14.93
N TYR A 419 -12.72 16.97 -14.33
CA TYR A 419 -11.33 16.51 -14.38
C TYR A 419 -10.82 16.07 -15.77
N LEU A 420 -11.72 16.04 -16.77
CA LEU A 420 -11.41 15.76 -18.17
C LEU A 420 -11.62 17.00 -19.07
N ASP A 421 -11.91 18.16 -18.49
CA ASP A 421 -12.27 19.38 -19.19
C ASP A 421 -11.50 20.60 -18.68
N ASN A 422 -10.35 20.85 -19.33
CA ASN A 422 -9.43 21.95 -19.01
C ASN A 422 -9.99 23.37 -19.16
N THR A 423 -11.28 23.50 -19.51
CA THR A 423 -11.99 24.77 -19.53
C THR A 423 -12.77 25.06 -18.26
N VAL A 424 -12.88 24.08 -17.33
CA VAL A 424 -13.70 24.18 -16.12
C VAL A 424 -12.94 24.75 -14.93
N ALA A 425 -11.64 24.46 -14.75
CA ALA A 425 -10.80 24.87 -13.60
C ALA A 425 -11.37 26.04 -12.78
N LEU A 426 -12.10 25.72 -11.69
CA LEU A 426 -12.63 26.72 -10.75
C LEU A 426 -11.62 27.09 -9.66
N GLY A 427 -10.43 26.47 -9.70
CA GLY A 427 -9.25 26.92 -8.99
C GLY A 427 -9.00 28.41 -9.26
N VAL A 428 -8.50 29.14 -8.25
CA VAL A 428 -8.04 30.52 -8.48
C VAL A 428 -7.14 30.46 -9.70
N LEU A 429 -7.53 31.13 -10.79
CA LEU A 429 -6.70 31.35 -11.99
C LEU A 429 -5.34 31.88 -11.53
N GLN A 430 -4.48 30.96 -11.15
CA GLN A 430 -3.14 31.20 -10.70
C GLN A 430 -2.38 31.27 -12.00
N HIS A 431 -2.48 32.46 -12.61
CA HIS A 431 -1.80 32.90 -13.81
C HIS A 431 -0.77 31.87 -14.28
N ASN A 432 -1.13 31.03 -15.25
CA ASN A 432 -0.29 30.11 -16.04
C ASN A 432 1.24 30.32 -15.87
N LEU A 433 1.80 29.94 -14.72
CA LEU A 433 3.22 30.13 -14.39
C LEU A 433 3.97 28.81 -14.58
N ALA A 434 3.28 27.67 -14.40
CA ALA A 434 3.76 26.34 -14.77
C ALA A 434 4.18 26.28 -16.25
N ASN A 435 3.38 26.91 -17.14
CA ASN A 435 3.68 27.06 -18.57
C ASN A 435 4.77 28.11 -18.90
N GLN A 436 5.19 28.93 -17.93
CA GLN A 436 6.20 29.98 -18.09
C GLN A 436 7.56 29.63 -17.46
N VAL A 437 7.64 28.58 -16.64
CA VAL A 437 8.88 28.11 -16.05
C VAL A 437 9.24 26.75 -16.64
N ARG A 438 10.40 26.67 -17.29
CA ARG A 438 10.87 25.43 -17.94
C ARG A 438 12.22 25.03 -17.37
N ILE A 439 12.40 23.74 -17.11
CA ILE A 439 13.69 23.17 -16.74
C ILE A 439 14.26 22.35 -17.89
N TYR A 440 15.51 22.62 -18.29
CA TYR A 440 16.15 21.89 -19.39
C TYR A 440 17.68 21.96 -19.33
N PRO A 441 18.41 21.01 -19.95
CA PRO A 441 17.90 19.74 -20.42
C PRO A 441 17.49 18.85 -19.24
N ASN A 442 16.42 18.09 -19.41
CA ASN A 442 16.07 16.99 -18.52
C ASN A 442 15.91 15.74 -19.40
N PRO A 443 16.79 14.72 -19.30
CA PRO A 443 17.89 14.56 -18.33
C PRO A 443 19.09 15.51 -18.54
N THR A 444 19.87 15.80 -17.49
CA THR A 444 21.14 16.58 -17.54
C THR A 444 22.32 15.84 -16.90
N SER A 445 23.54 16.15 -17.33
CA SER A 445 24.79 15.61 -16.74
C SER A 445 25.58 16.61 -15.91
N SER A 446 25.34 17.92 -16.06
CA SER A 446 26.24 18.95 -15.48
C SER A 446 25.56 20.27 -15.14
N VAL A 447 24.62 20.74 -15.95
CA VAL A 447 23.91 22.01 -15.73
C VAL A 447 22.44 21.82 -16.08
N LEU A 448 21.57 22.16 -15.15
CA LEU A 448 20.13 22.30 -15.36
C LEU A 448 19.81 23.79 -15.50
N TYR A 449 19.21 24.21 -16.60
CA TYR A 449 18.72 25.57 -16.77
C TYR A 449 17.30 25.68 -16.26
N VAL A 450 17.02 26.74 -15.52
CA VAL A 450 15.67 27.15 -15.14
C VAL A 450 15.36 28.43 -15.93
N ASP A 451 14.52 28.31 -16.95
CA ASP A 451 14.02 29.43 -17.75
C ASP A 451 12.73 29.94 -17.12
N ASN A 452 12.80 31.11 -16.49
CA ASN A 452 11.69 31.78 -15.83
C ASN A 452 11.15 32.91 -16.72
N GLN A 453 10.14 32.60 -17.52
CA GLN A 453 9.48 33.56 -18.42
C GLN A 453 8.33 34.32 -17.74
N SER A 454 8.14 34.19 -16.43
CA SER A 454 7.04 34.83 -15.69
C SER A 454 7.24 36.33 -15.46
N GLY A 455 8.47 36.83 -15.66
CA GLY A 455 8.82 38.24 -15.42
C GLY A 455 9.06 38.61 -13.96
N THR A 456 8.91 37.66 -13.01
CA THR A 456 9.24 37.87 -11.59
C THR A 456 10.75 37.80 -11.36
N THR A 457 11.32 38.78 -10.65
CA THR A 457 12.77 38.84 -10.38
C THR A 457 13.19 38.29 -9.03
N ASP A 458 12.26 37.91 -8.16
CA ASP A 458 12.53 37.34 -6.83
C ASP A 458 12.09 35.87 -6.80
N SER A 459 13.02 34.99 -7.19
CA SER A 459 12.82 33.53 -7.14
C SER A 459 13.88 32.86 -6.26
N LYS A 460 13.46 31.79 -5.60
CA LYS A 460 14.36 30.89 -4.88
C LYS A 460 14.20 29.49 -5.43
N ILE A 461 15.28 28.97 -5.99
CA ILE A 461 15.37 27.62 -6.54
C ILE A 461 16.06 26.75 -5.49
N SER A 462 15.46 25.62 -5.13
CA SER A 462 16.00 24.65 -4.19
C SER A 462 15.95 23.26 -4.83
N VAL A 463 17.06 22.52 -4.75
CA VAL A 463 17.14 21.14 -5.26
C VAL A 463 17.11 20.19 -4.08
N PHE A 464 16.28 19.16 -4.17
CA PHE A 464 16.09 18.11 -3.16
C PHE A 464 16.45 16.75 -3.74
N GLY A 465 17.02 15.89 -2.90
CA GLY A 465 17.15 14.46 -3.21
C GLY A 465 15.83 13.73 -3.00
N ILE A 466 15.74 12.48 -3.47
CA ILE A 466 14.55 11.62 -3.32
C ILE A 466 14.09 11.41 -1.87
N SER A 467 14.99 11.54 -0.90
CA SER A 467 14.67 11.43 0.53
C SER A 467 14.23 12.77 1.16
N GLY A 468 13.92 13.78 0.35
CA GLY A 468 13.46 15.10 0.78
C GLY A 468 14.54 15.99 1.41
N ASN A 469 15.80 15.57 1.39
CA ASN A 469 16.91 16.38 1.90
C ASN A 469 17.23 17.53 0.95
N LEU A 470 17.42 18.74 1.48
CA LEU A 470 17.86 19.90 0.68
C LEU A 470 19.32 19.71 0.24
N VAL A 471 19.53 19.64 -1.07
CA VAL A 471 20.85 19.42 -1.71
C VAL A 471 21.47 20.74 -2.18
N ARG A 472 20.67 21.68 -2.69
CA ARG A 472 21.15 22.96 -3.20
C ARG A 472 20.13 24.09 -3.04
N THR A 473 20.59 25.33 -2.97
CA THR A 473 19.73 26.52 -3.08
C THR A 473 20.43 27.60 -3.91
N VAL A 474 19.68 28.19 -4.84
CA VAL A 474 20.08 29.29 -5.72
C VAL A 474 19.05 30.41 -5.57
N ARG A 475 19.51 31.65 -5.40
CA ARG A 475 18.65 32.84 -5.42
C ARG A 475 18.84 33.54 -6.76
N THR A 476 17.75 33.88 -7.43
CA THR A 476 17.77 34.39 -8.81
C THR A 476 17.44 35.86 -8.90
N ALA A 477 17.99 36.50 -9.95
CA ALA A 477 17.64 37.86 -10.39
C ALA A 477 17.49 37.96 -11.93
N ALA A 478 17.59 36.83 -12.65
CA ALA A 478 17.64 36.76 -14.11
C ALA A 478 16.56 35.82 -14.67
N GLN A 479 16.20 36.03 -15.93
CA GLN A 479 15.18 35.27 -16.67
C GLN A 479 15.61 33.81 -16.94
N LEU A 480 16.91 33.52 -17.04
CA LEU A 480 17.43 32.18 -17.30
C LEU A 480 18.61 31.92 -16.35
N GLU A 481 18.49 30.93 -15.48
CA GLU A 481 19.51 30.63 -14.47
C GLU A 481 20.13 29.23 -14.67
N PRO A 482 21.47 29.13 -14.73
CA PRO A 482 22.16 27.84 -14.72
C PRO A 482 22.31 27.30 -13.29
N VAL A 483 21.70 26.17 -13.01
CA VAL A 483 21.91 25.38 -11.79
C VAL A 483 22.97 24.31 -12.08
N ASN A 484 24.18 24.49 -11.54
CA ASN A 484 25.20 23.45 -11.62
C ASN A 484 24.76 22.24 -10.78
N VAL A 485 24.74 21.07 -11.41
CA VAL A 485 24.39 19.79 -10.79
C VAL A 485 25.44 18.72 -11.07
N SER A 486 26.61 19.11 -11.57
CA SER A 486 27.70 18.18 -11.97
C SER A 486 28.26 17.35 -10.81
N ASP A 487 28.13 17.86 -9.59
CA ASP A 487 28.59 17.22 -8.36
C ASP A 487 27.54 16.31 -7.71
N LEU A 488 26.33 16.25 -8.28
CA LEU A 488 25.28 15.34 -7.83
C LEU A 488 25.50 13.95 -8.44
N GLU A 489 25.23 12.92 -7.63
CA GLU A 489 25.20 11.53 -8.09
C GLU A 489 24.11 11.34 -9.15
N SER A 490 24.25 10.32 -9.99
CA SER A 490 23.22 9.99 -10.96
C SER A 490 21.96 9.52 -10.24
N GLY A 491 20.79 10.05 -10.62
CA GLY A 491 19.54 9.78 -9.91
C GLY A 491 18.47 10.82 -10.17
N ILE A 492 17.32 10.66 -9.52
CA ILE A 492 16.18 11.57 -9.60
C ILE A 492 16.33 12.66 -8.54
N TYR A 493 16.02 13.89 -8.93
CA TYR A 493 16.04 15.05 -8.04
C TYR A 493 14.80 15.91 -8.30
N PHE A 494 14.37 16.62 -7.26
CA PHE A 494 13.25 17.56 -7.35
C PHE A 494 13.77 18.98 -7.25
N VAL A 495 13.33 19.84 -8.17
CA VAL A 495 13.57 21.28 -8.13
C VAL A 495 12.32 21.97 -7.64
N ARG A 496 12.41 22.57 -6.47
CA ARG A 496 11.40 23.48 -5.94
C ARG A 496 11.75 24.90 -6.34
N ILE A 497 10.81 25.62 -6.92
CA ILE A 497 10.96 27.02 -7.33
C ILE A 497 9.92 27.84 -6.58
N GLU A 498 10.36 28.66 -5.63
CA GLU A 498 9.52 29.59 -4.89
C GLU A 498 9.48 30.93 -5.65
N LEU A 499 8.29 31.36 -6.07
CA LEU A 499 8.02 32.59 -6.82
C LEU A 499 7.01 33.42 -6.06
N GLU A 500 7.45 34.50 -5.40
CA GLU A 500 6.63 35.36 -4.53
C GLU A 500 5.76 34.57 -3.52
N ASN A 501 4.52 34.22 -3.89
CA ASN A 501 3.53 33.50 -3.09
C ASN A 501 3.25 32.06 -3.56
N GLN A 502 4.05 31.52 -4.49
CA GLN A 502 3.84 30.21 -5.11
C GLN A 502 5.06 29.33 -5.01
N VAL A 503 4.82 28.02 -5.08
CA VAL A 503 5.85 26.98 -5.05
C VAL A 503 5.58 26.03 -6.21
N LEU A 504 6.50 25.98 -7.17
CA LEU A 504 6.47 25.01 -8.27
C LEU A 504 7.46 23.88 -7.98
N ASN A 505 7.13 22.65 -8.32
CA ASN A 505 8.02 21.50 -8.15
C ASN A 505 8.21 20.81 -9.50
N TYR A 506 9.46 20.55 -9.88
CA TYR A 506 9.80 19.86 -11.13
C TYR A 506 10.71 18.68 -10.86
N ARG A 507 10.46 17.54 -11.51
CA ARG A 507 11.33 16.36 -11.50
C ARG A 507 12.42 16.50 -12.56
N PHE A 508 13.69 16.23 -12.22
CA PHE A 508 14.74 16.05 -13.23
C PHE A 508 15.66 14.88 -12.95
N VAL A 509 16.17 14.30 -14.03
CA VAL A 509 17.07 13.14 -14.02
C VAL A 509 18.51 13.60 -14.22
N LYS A 510 19.37 13.30 -13.24
CA LYS A 510 20.82 13.49 -13.33
C LYS A 510 21.46 12.22 -13.89
N LYS A 511 22.14 12.34 -15.03
CA LYS A 511 22.93 11.27 -15.66
C LYS A 511 24.35 11.21 -15.13
#